data_AF-A0A1G2V969-F1
#
_entry.id   AF-A0A1G2V969-F1
#
_cell.length_a   1.000
_cell.length_b   1.000
_cell.length_c   1.000
_cell.angle_alpha   90.00
_cell.angle_beta   90.00
_cell.angle_gamma   90.00
#
_symmetry.space_group_name_H-M   'P 1'
#
loop_
_entity.id
_entity.type
_entity.pdbx_description
1 polymer ?
#
loop_
_entity_poly.entity_id
_entity_poly.type
_entity_poly.pdbx_seq_one_letter_code
_entity_poly.pdbx_strand_id
1 'polypeptide(L)'
;MHTCATPEDGWALCSHFIGNLFLAIELATEEVVEEDEVNKKKQAKTINDIWAKLVGSLYMVVHRMESNYHYNDAIRMRLILDMVVELGVAESEARAAIRREFHRTRISMTGYR
;
A
#
# COMPACT_ATOMS: atom_id res chain seq x y z
N MET A 1 18.24 -10.90 -7.40
CA MET A 1 17.00 -10.09 -7.38
C MET A 1 15.87 -11.06 -7.10
N HIS A 2 15.33 -11.11 -5.87
CA HIS A 2 14.20 -11.99 -5.57
C HIS A 2 13.01 -11.57 -6.41
N THR A 3 12.63 -12.42 -7.35
CA THR A 3 11.55 -12.15 -8.29
C THR A 3 10.26 -12.67 -7.68
N CYS A 4 9.26 -11.81 -7.50
CA CYS A 4 7.89 -12.18 -7.15
C CYS A 4 7.33 -13.13 -8.23
N ALA A 5 7.51 -14.45 -8.03
CA ALA A 5 7.08 -15.50 -8.95
C ALA A 5 5.99 -16.39 -8.34
N THR A 6 5.83 -16.34 -7.02
CA THR A 6 4.77 -17.05 -6.27
C THR A 6 3.81 -16.05 -5.62
N PRO A 7 2.56 -16.47 -5.33
CA PRO A 7 1.62 -15.67 -4.56
C PRO A 7 2.20 -15.24 -3.20
N GLU A 8 2.93 -16.10 -2.50
CA GLU A 8 3.52 -15.80 -1.20
C GLU A 8 4.52 -14.63 -1.30
N ASP A 9 5.40 -14.64 -2.30
CA ASP A 9 6.36 -13.57 -2.53
C ASP A 9 5.65 -12.26 -2.89
N GLY A 10 4.61 -12.34 -3.72
CA GLY A 10 3.81 -11.19 -4.12
C GLY A 10 3.08 -10.56 -2.94
N TRP A 11 2.42 -11.37 -2.11
CA TRP A 11 1.76 -10.91 -0.90
C TRP A 11 2.75 -10.35 0.11
N ALA A 12 3.92 -10.96 0.28
CA ALA A 12 4.98 -10.44 1.16
C ALA A 12 5.47 -9.06 0.71
N LEU A 13 5.78 -8.89 -0.59
CA LEU A 13 6.22 -7.62 -1.15
C LEU A 13 5.12 -6.55 -1.11
N CYS A 14 3.89 -6.92 -1.45
CA CYS A 14 2.72 -6.05 -1.37
C CYS A 14 2.50 -5.56 0.07
N SER A 15 2.57 -6.47 1.05
CA SER A 15 2.50 -6.13 2.49
C SER A 15 3.60 -5.15 2.89
N HIS A 16 4.83 -5.41 2.45
CA HIS A 16 5.99 -4.60 2.79
C HIS A 16 5.86 -3.18 2.25
N PHE A 17 5.50 -3.02 0.97
CA PHE A 17 5.32 -1.71 0.36
C PHE A 17 4.16 -0.92 0.99
N ILE A 18 3.03 -1.56 1.28
CA ILE A 18 1.90 -0.91 1.97
C ILE A 18 2.28 -0.51 3.40
N GLY A 19 2.99 -1.37 4.13
CA GLY A 19 3.47 -1.06 5.48
C GLY A 19 4.40 0.15 5.50
N ASN A 20 5.37 0.19 4.57
CA ASN A 20 6.29 1.32 4.43
C ASN A 20 5.56 2.61 4.02
N LEU A 21 4.53 2.49 3.18
CA LEU A 21 3.69 3.62 2.78
C LEU A 21 3.01 4.26 3.99
N PHE A 22 2.39 3.46 4.84
CA PHE A 22 1.76 3.98 6.04
C PHE A 22 2.75 4.62 7.01
N LEU A 23 3.91 3.99 7.22
CA LEU A 23 4.95 4.55 8.09
C LEU A 23 5.49 5.89 7.54
N ALA A 24 5.74 5.97 6.23
CA ALA A 24 6.24 7.19 5.60
C ALA A 24 5.23 8.34 5.66
N ILE A 25 3.94 8.05 5.50
CA ILE A 25 2.87 9.03 5.69
C ILE A 25 2.79 9.49 7.13
N GLU A 26 2.86 8.56 8.10
CA GLU A 26 2.81 8.85 9.53
C GLU A 26 3.95 9.80 9.95
N LEU A 27 5.18 9.50 9.53
CA LEU A 27 6.34 10.36 9.75
C LEU A 27 6.19 11.74 9.08
N ALA A 28 5.68 11.78 7.84
CA ALA A 28 5.42 13.05 7.16
C ALA A 28 4.29 13.86 7.81
N THR A 29 3.34 13.19 8.48
CA THR A 29 2.29 13.85 9.26
C THR A 29 2.79 14.42 10.60
N GLU A 30 3.72 13.73 11.26
CA GLU A 30 4.31 14.15 12.55
C GLU A 30 5.32 15.30 12.43
N GLU A 31 5.99 15.45 11.28
CA GLU A 31 7.00 16.52 11.06
C GLU A 31 6.45 17.96 11.05
N VAL A 32 5.12 18.16 11.00
CA VAL A 32 4.52 19.51 10.97
C VAL A 32 4.23 19.99 12.39
N VAL A 33 5.21 20.65 12.99
CA VAL A 33 5.14 21.27 14.32
C VAL A 33 4.51 22.67 14.27
N GLU A 34 4.40 23.28 13.09
CA GLU A 34 3.81 24.62 12.89
C GLU A 34 2.76 24.61 11.77
N GLU A 35 1.53 25.00 12.11
CA GLU A 35 0.33 24.98 11.24
C GLU A 35 0.31 26.04 10.11
N ASP A 36 1.46 26.45 9.59
CA ASP A 36 1.49 27.41 8.48
C ASP A 36 0.98 26.77 7.17
N GLU A 37 0.22 27.52 6.36
CA GLU A 37 -0.35 27.03 5.08
C GLU A 37 0.73 26.49 4.13
N VAL A 38 1.92 27.10 4.17
CA VAL A 38 3.06 26.70 3.35
C VAL A 38 3.55 25.31 3.77
N ASN A 39 3.61 25.03 5.07
CA ASN A 39 4.00 23.72 5.60
C ASN A 39 2.95 22.66 5.28
N LYS A 40 1.65 22.99 5.37
CA LYS A 40 0.56 22.08 4.96
C LYS A 40 0.63 21.72 3.47
N LYS A 41 0.89 22.69 2.59
CA LYS A 41 1.08 22.43 1.14
C LYS A 41 2.32 21.58 0.85
N LYS A 42 3.43 21.84 1.55
CA LYS A 42 4.66 21.05 1.41
C LYS A 42 4.46 19.61 1.89
N GLN A 43 3.80 19.43 3.02
CA GLN A 43 3.42 18.11 3.56
C GLN A 43 2.53 17.34 2.59
N ALA A 44 1.46 17.97 2.08
CA ALA A 44 0.57 17.33 1.10
C ALA A 44 1.32 16.90 -0.17
N LYS A 45 2.26 17.73 -0.65
CA LYS A 45 3.12 17.36 -1.78
C LYS A 45 4.03 16.17 -1.45
N THR A 46 4.70 16.18 -0.29
CA THR A 46 5.56 15.07 0.16
C THR A 46 4.78 13.77 0.26
N ILE A 47 3.58 13.81 0.85
CA ILE A 47 2.68 12.65 0.93
C ILE A 47 2.36 12.15 -0.49
N ASN A 48 1.94 13.03 -1.40
CA ASN A 48 1.64 12.66 -2.78
C ASN A 48 2.84 12.07 -3.54
N ASP A 49 4.05 12.59 -3.33
CA ASP A 49 5.27 12.07 -3.96
C ASP A 49 5.66 10.68 -3.43
N ILE A 50 5.50 10.45 -2.12
CA ILE A 50 5.67 9.13 -1.47
C ILE A 50 4.65 8.15 -2.06
N TRP A 51 3.41 8.60 -2.21
CA TRP A 51 2.31 7.86 -2.81
C TRP A 51 2.60 7.38 -4.22
N ALA A 52 2.97 8.30 -5.12
CA ALA A 52 3.21 7.98 -6.51
C ALA A 52 4.31 6.90 -6.67
N LYS A 53 5.37 6.98 -5.87
CA LYS A 53 6.47 6.00 -5.89
C LYS A 53 6.05 4.60 -5.41
N LEU A 54 5.24 4.54 -4.35
CA LEU A 54 4.84 3.28 -3.74
C LEU A 54 3.71 2.59 -4.52
N VAL A 55 2.77 3.36 -5.08
CA VAL A 55 1.76 2.84 -6.01
C VAL A 55 2.42 2.22 -7.23
N GLY A 56 3.42 2.87 -7.83
CA GLY A 56 4.15 2.30 -8.97
C GLY A 56 4.83 0.96 -8.63
N SER A 57 5.44 0.88 -7.43
CA SER A 57 6.08 -0.35 -6.95
C SER A 57 5.05 -1.49 -6.74
N LEU A 58 3.87 -1.15 -6.23
CA LEU A 58 2.79 -2.11 -6.01
C LEU A 58 2.15 -2.59 -7.32
N TYR A 59 1.95 -1.70 -8.30
CA TYR A 59 1.50 -2.08 -9.63
C TYR A 59 2.50 -3.00 -10.34
N MET A 60 3.80 -2.81 -10.13
CA MET A 60 4.81 -3.74 -10.64
C MET A 60 4.68 -5.14 -10.02
N VAL A 61 4.35 -5.25 -8.73
CA VAL A 61 4.10 -6.55 -8.08
C VAL A 61 2.87 -7.23 -8.71
N VAL A 62 1.77 -6.49 -8.86
CA VAL A 62 0.54 -6.99 -9.51
C VAL A 62 0.82 -7.48 -10.93
N HIS A 63 1.48 -6.65 -11.76
CA HIS A 63 1.81 -7.00 -13.13
C HIS A 63 2.69 -8.25 -13.23
N ARG A 64 3.60 -8.41 -12.27
CA ARG A 64 4.45 -9.60 -12.21
C ARG A 64 3.66 -10.84 -11.82
N MET A 65 2.65 -10.70 -10.96
CA MET A 65 1.75 -11.81 -10.61
C MET A 65 0.91 -12.25 -11.81
N GLU A 66 0.40 -11.30 -12.60
CA GLU A 66 -0.30 -11.58 -13.86
C GLU A 66 0.62 -12.31 -14.86
N SER A 67 1.88 -11.86 -14.97
CA SER A 67 2.88 -12.44 -15.88
C SER A 67 3.30 -13.86 -15.49
N ASN A 68 3.07 -14.27 -14.24
CA ASN A 68 3.30 -15.62 -13.73
C ASN A 68 2.00 -16.44 -13.61
N TYR A 69 0.92 -16.02 -14.27
CA TYR A 69 -0.38 -16.71 -14.31
C TYR A 69 -1.14 -16.77 -12.97
N HIS A 70 -0.76 -15.96 -11.99
CA HIS A 70 -1.44 -15.87 -10.68
C HIS A 70 -2.52 -14.79 -10.71
N TYR A 71 -3.48 -14.92 -11.63
CA TYR A 71 -4.47 -13.88 -11.92
C TYR A 71 -5.40 -13.56 -10.75
N ASN A 72 -5.81 -14.57 -9.98
CA ASN A 72 -6.70 -14.36 -8.83
C ASN A 72 -6.01 -13.50 -7.75
N ASP A 73 -4.73 -13.77 -7.49
CA ASP A 73 -3.91 -12.99 -6.57
C ASP A 73 -3.70 -11.57 -7.08
N ALA A 74 -3.35 -11.42 -8.36
CA ALA A 74 -3.19 -10.12 -8.98
C ALA A 74 -4.46 -9.25 -8.89
N ILE A 75 -5.64 -9.83 -9.17
CA ILE A 75 -6.93 -9.11 -9.05
C ILE A 75 -7.17 -8.67 -7.62
N ARG A 76 -6.93 -9.54 -6.63
CA ARG A 76 -7.14 -9.21 -5.20
C ARG A 76 -6.16 -8.14 -4.71
N MET A 77 -4.89 -8.25 -5.10
CA MET A 77 -3.89 -7.22 -4.81
C MET A 77 -4.30 -5.88 -5.44
N ARG A 78 -4.79 -5.89 -6.70
CA ARG A 78 -5.28 -4.70 -7.38
C ARG A 78 -6.46 -4.05 -6.66
N LEU A 79 -7.44 -4.83 -6.20
CA LEU A 79 -8.57 -4.31 -5.41
C LEU A 79 -8.12 -3.59 -4.13
N ILE A 80 -7.12 -4.14 -3.43
CA ILE A 80 -6.53 -3.49 -2.27
C ILE A 80 -5.85 -2.17 -2.67
N LEU A 81 -5.14 -2.14 -3.80
CA LEU A 81 -4.51 -0.91 -4.31
C LEU A 81 -5.53 0.14 -4.69
N ASP A 82 -6.62 -0.27 -5.32
CA ASP A 82 -7.70 0.64 -5.70
C ASP A 82 -8.35 1.24 -4.45
N MET A 83 -8.62 0.44 -3.41
CA MET A 83 -9.08 0.96 -2.10
C MET A 83 -8.09 1.93 -1.46
N VAL A 84 -6.79 1.61 -1.56
CA VAL A 84 -5.67 2.42 -1.06
C VAL A 84 -5.63 3.78 -1.77
N VAL A 85 -5.88 3.81 -3.08
CA VAL A 85 -5.95 5.04 -3.90
C VAL A 85 -7.25 5.82 -3.67
N GLU A 86 -8.40 5.15 -3.66
CA GLU A 86 -9.73 5.76 -3.53
C GLU A 86 -9.95 6.37 -2.14
N LEU A 87 -9.54 5.68 -1.07
CA LEU A 87 -9.83 6.13 0.30
C LEU A 87 -8.96 7.28 0.78
N GLY A 88 -7.88 7.63 0.06
CA GLY A 88 -7.07 8.78 0.45
C GLY A 88 -6.63 8.73 1.93
N VAL A 89 -5.96 7.65 2.34
CA VAL A 89 -4.86 7.52 3.33
C VAL A 89 -4.42 8.65 4.28
N ALA A 90 -4.63 9.91 3.95
CA ALA A 90 -4.40 11.03 4.85
C ALA A 90 -5.19 10.84 6.16
N GLU A 91 -6.39 10.24 6.09
CA GLU A 91 -7.21 9.91 7.26
C GLU A 91 -6.79 8.59 7.92
N SER A 92 -6.68 8.61 9.26
CA SER A 92 -6.28 7.45 10.07
C SER A 92 -7.28 6.29 10.00
N GLU A 93 -8.57 6.57 9.85
CA GLU A 93 -9.62 5.57 9.69
C GLU A 93 -9.52 4.81 8.37
N ALA A 94 -9.20 5.52 7.28
CA ALA A 94 -8.91 4.92 5.98
C ALA A 94 -7.71 3.97 6.07
N ARG A 95 -6.63 4.37 6.76
CA ARG A 95 -5.46 3.50 7.03
C ARG A 95 -5.85 2.23 7.79
N ALA A 96 -6.69 2.36 8.82
CA ALA A 96 -7.15 1.22 9.62
C ALA A 96 -8.09 0.28 8.84
N ALA A 97 -8.92 0.82 7.94
CA ALA A 97 -9.79 0.03 7.06
C ALA A 97 -8.96 -0.80 6.06
N ILE A 98 -7.98 -0.18 5.42
CA ILE A 98 -7.07 -0.87 4.48
C ILE A 98 -6.29 -1.97 5.20
N ARG A 99 -5.73 -1.70 6.39
CA ARG A 99 -5.00 -2.74 7.16
C ARG A 99 -5.89 -3.93 7.51
N ARG A 100 -7.14 -3.69 7.89
CA ARG A 100 -8.13 -4.74 8.20
C ARG A 100 -8.45 -5.59 6.98
N GLU A 101 -8.71 -4.97 5.84
CA GLU A 101 -9.04 -5.70 4.62
C GLU A 101 -7.81 -6.48 4.12
N PHE A 102 -6.63 -5.87 4.10
CA PHE A 102 -5.37 -6.55 3.78
C PHE A 102 -5.13 -7.79 4.65
N HIS A 103 -5.32 -7.64 5.97
CA HIS A 103 -5.15 -8.75 6.91
C HIS A 103 -6.19 -9.85 6.70
N ARG A 104 -7.45 -9.49 6.45
CA ARG A 104 -8.53 -10.44 6.13
C ARG A 104 -8.21 -11.22 4.86
N THR A 105 -7.83 -10.54 3.77
CA THR A 105 -7.49 -11.18 2.49
C THR A 105 -6.30 -12.13 2.66
N ARG A 106 -5.30 -11.76 3.46
CA ARG A 106 -4.15 -12.62 3.75
C ARG A 106 -4.52 -13.86 4.59
N ILE A 107 -5.30 -13.71 5.65
CA ILE A 107 -5.72 -14.84 6.52
C ILE A 107 -6.58 -15.84 5.76
N SER A 108 -7.49 -15.34 4.90
CA SER A 108 -8.29 -16.16 4.00
C SER A 108 -7.43 -17.07 3.11
N MET A 109 -6.14 -16.77 2.94
CA MET A 109 -5.23 -17.46 2.04
C MET A 109 -4.22 -18.37 2.73
N THR A 110 -3.75 -18.03 3.93
CA THR A 110 -2.73 -18.84 4.62
C THR A 110 -3.31 -20.03 5.39
N GLY A 111 -4.63 -20.20 5.48
CA GLY A 111 -5.26 -21.39 6.06
C GLY A 111 -4.90 -21.66 7.53
N TYR A 112 -4.37 -20.68 8.26
CA TYR A 112 -4.05 -20.86 9.68
C TYR A 112 -5.34 -20.82 10.50
N ARG A 113 -5.80 -22.02 10.88
CA ARG A 113 -6.48 -22.28 12.15
C ARG A 113 -5.43 -22.45 13.25
#